data_AF-A0A090MSY2-F1
#
_entry.id   AF-A0A090MSY2-F1
#
_cell.length_a   1.000
_cell.length_b   1.000
_cell.length_c   1.000
_cell.angle_alpha   90.00
_cell.angle_beta   90.00
_cell.angle_gamma   90.00
#
_symmetry.space_group_name_H-M   'P 1'
#
loop_
_entity.id
_entity.type
_entity.pdbx_description
1 polymer ?
#
loop_
_entity_poly.entity_id
_entity_poly.type
_entity_poly.pdbx_seq_one_letter_code
_entity_poly.pdbx_strand_id
1 'polypeptide(L)'
;MKRELGLNASTVVAWNSYLKEVCLYMEKKEENKIGGKRLTVEVDETLFSRRKYNCGRILPQQWCFGEICRETKECFVGPVANRASETLMKVLKRRVLPETLIISDM
;
A
#
# COMPACT_ATOMS: atom_id res chain seq x y z
N MET A 1 15.20 13.09 -3.97
CA MET A 1 15.55 13.88 -2.75
C MET A 1 17.04 14.27 -2.63
N LYS A 2 17.98 13.39 -2.24
CA LYS A 2 19.39 13.81 -2.00
C LYS A 2 20.03 14.57 -3.16
N ARG A 3 19.91 14.00 -4.38
CA ARG A 3 20.50 14.55 -5.60
C ARG A 3 19.67 15.67 -6.24
N GLU A 4 18.35 15.57 -6.16
CA GLU A 4 17.42 16.55 -6.77
C GLU A 4 17.29 17.83 -5.95
N LEU A 5 17.42 17.75 -4.63
CA LEU A 5 17.22 18.87 -3.70
C LEU A 5 18.52 19.29 -2.99
N GLY A 6 19.66 18.69 -3.34
CA GLY A 6 20.96 18.99 -2.72
C GLY A 6 21.05 18.69 -1.22
N LEU A 7 20.15 17.85 -0.69
CA LEU A 7 20.08 17.57 0.75
C LEU A 7 21.20 16.64 1.20
N ASN A 8 21.66 16.82 2.44
CA ASN A 8 22.62 15.89 3.05
C ASN A 8 21.94 14.52 3.33
N ALA A 9 22.76 13.49 3.57
CA ALA A 9 22.25 12.14 3.75
C ALA A 9 21.44 11.96 5.05
N SER A 10 21.84 12.60 6.15
CA SER A 10 21.16 12.49 7.45
C SER A 10 19.77 13.13 7.41
N THR A 11 19.62 14.28 6.76
CA THR A 11 18.34 14.94 6.50
C THR A 11 17.41 14.04 5.69
N VAL A 12 17.89 13.40 4.62
CA VAL A 12 17.06 12.48 3.83
C VAL A 12 16.61 11.28 4.66
N VAL A 13 17.49 10.72 5.51
CA VAL A 13 17.12 9.62 6.40
C VAL A 13 16.06 10.06 7.41
N ALA A 14 16.24 11.22 8.06
CA ALA A 14 15.28 11.75 9.03
C ALA A 14 13.90 12.01 8.38
N TRP A 15 13.87 12.63 7.20
CA TRP A 15 12.63 12.84 6.45
C TRP A 15 11.93 11.53 6.09
N ASN A 16 12.68 10.53 5.63
CA ASN A 16 12.10 9.22 5.32
C ASN A 16 11.56 8.51 6.57
N SER A 17 12.19 8.69 7.74
CA SER A 17 11.66 8.18 9.00
C SER A 17 10.35 8.87 9.38
N TYR A 18 10.29 10.20 9.28
CA TYR A 18 9.07 10.96 9.54
C TYR A 18 7.92 10.55 8.61
N LEU A 19 8.19 10.38 7.31
CA LEU A 19 7.19 9.92 6.35
C LEU A 19 6.64 8.53 6.72
N LYS A 20 7.49 7.62 7.21
CA LYS A 20 7.03 6.30 7.68
C LYS A 20 6.12 6.41 8.89
N GLU A 21 6.42 7.30 9.83
CA GLU A 21 5.57 7.54 11.00
C GLU A 21 4.20 8.07 10.59
N VAL A 22 4.15 8.99 9.62
CA VAL A 22 2.89 9.49 9.05
C VAL A 22 2.11 8.34 8.39
N CYS A 23 2.76 7.49 7.58
CA CYS A 23 2.09 6.33 6.97
C CYS A 23 1.52 5.38 8.04
N LEU A 24 2.28 5.07 9.09
CA LEU A 24 1.83 4.22 10.19
C LEU A 24 0.67 4.85 10.98
N TYR A 25 0.66 6.17 11.14
CA TYR A 25 -0.44 6.89 11.77
C TYR A 25 -1.72 6.80 10.91
N MET A 26 -1.59 6.95 9.59
CA MET A 26 -2.72 6.82 8.66
C MET A 26 -3.29 5.40 8.64
N GLU A 27 -2.43 4.36 8.75
CA GLU A 27 -2.84 2.96 8.83
C GLU A 27 -3.60 2.63 10.13
N LYS A 28 -3.28 3.30 11.25
CA LYS A 28 -3.93 3.07 12.55
C LYS A 28 -5.38 3.58 12.65
N LYS A 29 -5.90 4.27 11.62
CA LYS A 29 -7.32 4.63 11.57
C LYS A 29 -8.13 3.42 11.12
N GLU A 30 -8.77 2.78 12.10
CA GLU A 30 -9.85 1.78 12.07
C GLU A 30 -10.01 0.84 10.86
N GLU A 31 -10.38 -0.41 11.17
CA GLU A 31 -10.73 -1.46 10.20
C GLU A 31 -12.06 -1.20 9.46
N ASN A 32 -12.34 0.05 9.09
CA ASN A 32 -13.53 0.41 8.36
C ASN A 32 -13.41 -0.08 6.91
N LYS A 33 -14.52 -0.60 6.40
CA LYS A 33 -14.64 -0.90 4.99
C LYS A 33 -14.68 0.41 4.21
N ILE A 34 -14.00 0.45 3.07
CA ILE A 34 -13.98 1.60 2.16
C ILE A 34 -14.94 1.38 0.99
N GLY A 35 -15.24 2.45 0.26
CA GLY A 35 -16.13 2.40 -0.90
C GLY A 35 -17.60 2.44 -0.51
N GLY A 36 -18.45 1.87 -1.36
CA GLY A 36 -19.91 1.85 -1.22
C GLY A 36 -20.60 2.31 -2.51
N LYS A 37 -21.92 2.45 -2.43
CA LYS A 37 -22.75 2.85 -3.57
C LYS A 37 -22.28 4.15 -4.21
N ARG A 38 -21.99 4.10 -5.53
CA ARG A 38 -21.46 5.21 -6.36
C ARG A 38 -20.03 5.65 -6.00
N LEU A 39 -19.28 4.83 -5.26
CA LEU A 39 -17.86 5.08 -4.98
C LEU A 39 -16.99 4.14 -5.79
N THR A 40 -15.78 4.62 -6.08
CA THR A 40 -14.80 3.91 -6.90
C THR A 40 -13.60 3.57 -6.06
N VAL A 41 -13.31 2.28 -5.92
CA VAL A 41 -12.10 1.80 -5.25
C VAL A 41 -11.14 1.26 -6.31
N GLU A 42 -9.95 1.86 -6.36
CA GLU A 42 -8.82 1.32 -7.11
C GLU A 42 -8.07 0.33 -6.23
N VAL A 43 -7.67 -0.80 -6.81
CA VAL A 43 -6.86 -1.80 -6.12
C VAL A 43 -5.63 -2.15 -6.94
N ASP A 44 -4.54 -2.48 -6.25
CA ASP A 44 -3.24 -2.79 -6.86
C ASP A 44 -2.43 -3.75 -5.97
N GLU A 45 -1.64 -4.62 -6.60
CA GLU A 45 -0.67 -5.48 -5.91
C GLU A 45 0.76 -5.01 -6.15
N THR A 46 1.57 -5.05 -5.09
CA THR A 46 3.00 -4.77 -5.22
C THR A 46 3.85 -5.77 -4.44
N LEU A 47 5.03 -6.09 -4.99
CA LEU A 47 5.98 -7.00 -4.39
C LEU A 47 7.13 -6.23 -3.75
N PHE A 48 7.16 -6.20 -2.43
CA PHE A 48 8.31 -5.70 -1.69
C PHE A 48 9.41 -6.77 -1.66
N SER A 49 10.50 -6.48 -2.35
CA SER A 49 11.73 -7.26 -2.25
C SER A 49 12.93 -6.33 -2.20
N ARG A 50 13.94 -6.68 -1.39
CA ARG A 50 15.16 -5.89 -1.28
C ARG A 50 16.38 -6.79 -1.45
N ARG A 51 17.28 -6.39 -2.33
CA ARG A 51 18.64 -6.93 -2.38
C ARG A 51 19.55 -6.04 -1.53
N LYS A 52 20.47 -6.63 -0.78
CA LYS A 52 21.55 -5.87 -0.14
C LYS A 52 22.35 -5.18 -1.26
N TYR A 53 22.55 -3.87 -1.24
CA TYR A 53 23.32 -3.13 -2.28
C TYR A 53 22.91 -3.38 -3.76
N ASN A 54 21.67 -3.77 -4.05
CA ASN A 54 21.27 -4.32 -5.36
C ASN A 54 22.10 -5.53 -5.86
N CYS A 55 22.97 -6.09 -5.01
CA CYS A 55 23.93 -7.14 -5.30
C CYS A 55 23.94 -8.20 -4.19
N GLY A 56 23.75 -9.47 -4.55
CA GLY A 56 23.74 -10.58 -3.57
C GLY A 56 22.34 -11.07 -3.22
N ARG A 57 22.19 -11.65 -2.01
CA ARG A 57 21.01 -12.43 -1.60
C ARG A 57 19.70 -11.64 -1.69
N ILE A 58 18.70 -12.26 -2.31
CA ILE A 58 17.32 -11.77 -2.31
C ILE A 58 16.75 -12.02 -0.91
N LEU A 59 16.36 -10.94 -0.22
CA LEU A 59 15.64 -11.03 1.05
C LEU A 59 14.21 -11.53 0.82
N PRO A 60 13.51 -12.04 1.86
CA PRO A 60 12.14 -12.52 1.72
C PRO A 60 11.26 -11.52 0.99
N GLN A 61 10.50 -12.04 0.03
CA GLN A 61 9.55 -11.25 -0.74
C GLN A 61 8.26 -11.14 0.07
N GLN A 62 7.70 -9.93 0.16
CA GLN A 62 6.42 -9.67 0.78
C GLN A 62 5.48 -9.08 -0.28
N TRP A 63 4.39 -9.76 -0.57
CA TRP A 63 3.31 -9.17 -1.35
C TRP A 63 2.52 -8.21 -0.47
N CYS A 64 2.19 -7.05 -1.00
CA CYS A 64 1.26 -6.11 -0.40
C CYS A 64 0.12 -5.85 -1.37
N PHE A 65 -1.07 -5.69 -0.81
CA PHE A 65 -2.26 -5.30 -1.55
C PHE A 65 -2.72 -3.94 -1.05
N GLY A 66 -2.89 -3.01 -1.98
CA GLY A 66 -3.32 -1.65 -1.74
C GLY A 66 -4.72 -1.40 -2.30
N GLU A 67 -5.50 -0.61 -1.58
CA GLU A 67 -6.81 -0.16 -2.01
C GLU A 67 -6.94 1.34 -1.72
N ILE A 68 -7.54 2.12 -2.62
CA ILE A 68 -7.85 3.54 -2.39
C ILE A 68 -9.19 3.91 -2.99
N CYS A 69 -10.04 4.54 -2.18
CA CYS A 69 -11.28 5.15 -2.65
C CYS A 69 -10.96 6.51 -3.33
N ARG A 70 -11.34 6.66 -4.60
CA ARG A 70 -11.04 7.88 -5.38
C ARG A 70 -11.70 9.10 -4.76
N GLU A 71 -12.90 8.96 -4.22
CA GLU A 71 -13.72 10.06 -3.73
C GLU A 71 -13.38 10.41 -2.28
N THR A 72 -13.26 9.43 -1.37
CA THR A 72 -13.02 9.68 0.06
C THR A 72 -11.55 9.81 0.42
N LYS A 73 -10.65 9.34 -0.46
CA LYS A 73 -9.20 9.23 -0.21
C LYS A 73 -8.83 8.31 0.95
N GLU A 74 -9.79 7.53 1.44
CA GLU A 74 -9.51 6.44 2.37
C GLU A 74 -8.71 5.37 1.64
N CYS A 75 -7.63 4.94 2.26
CA CYS A 75 -6.72 3.97 1.69
C CYS A 75 -6.37 2.88 2.69
N PHE A 76 -6.09 1.70 2.17
CA PHE A 76 -5.56 0.58 2.93
C PHE A 76 -4.37 0.00 2.19
N VAL A 77 -3.33 -0.37 2.93
CA VAL A 77 -2.23 -1.17 2.40
C VAL A 77 -1.94 -2.25 3.41
N GLY A 78 -1.96 -3.51 2.98
CA GLY A 78 -1.75 -4.63 3.88
C GLY A 78 -0.90 -5.74 3.26
N PRO A 79 -0.13 -6.49 4.06
CA PRO A 79 0.59 -7.66 3.58
C PRO A 79 -0.41 -8.77 3.19
N VAL A 80 -0.12 -9.45 2.08
CA VAL A 80 -0.82 -10.66 1.64
C VAL A 80 0.16 -11.79 1.39
N ALA A 81 -0.29 -13.04 1.47
CA ALA A 81 0.59 -14.20 1.28
C ALA A 81 1.08 -14.33 -0.16
N ASN A 82 0.23 -13.98 -1.14
CA ASN A 82 0.50 -14.06 -2.57
C ASN A 82 -0.52 -13.22 -3.35
N ARG A 83 -0.28 -13.03 -4.65
CA ARG A 83 -1.18 -12.35 -5.60
C ARG A 83 -2.29 -13.25 -6.20
N ALA A 84 -2.59 -14.39 -5.58
CA ALA A 84 -3.63 -15.26 -6.13
C ALA A 84 -4.99 -14.58 -5.96
N SER A 85 -5.84 -14.66 -6.98
CA SER A 85 -7.18 -14.06 -6.97
C SER A 85 -7.99 -14.45 -5.72
N GLU A 86 -7.85 -15.69 -5.23
CA GLU A 86 -8.50 -16.14 -3.99
C GLU A 86 -8.06 -15.33 -2.75
N THR A 87 -6.75 -15.08 -2.60
CA THR A 87 -6.19 -14.28 -1.51
C THR A 87 -6.72 -12.85 -1.57
N LEU A 88 -6.69 -12.25 -2.76
CA LEU A 88 -7.07 -10.85 -2.97
C LEU A 88 -8.58 -10.64 -2.81
N MET A 89 -9.38 -11.58 -3.32
CA MET A 89 -10.84 -11.57 -3.16
C MET A 89 -11.27 -11.70 -1.70
N LYS A 90 -10.52 -12.44 -0.86
CA LYS A 90 -10.75 -12.48 0.59
C LYS A 90 -10.51 -11.12 1.24
N VAL A 91 -9.48 -10.39 0.81
CA VAL A 91 -9.21 -9.03 1.31
C VAL A 91 -10.31 -8.06 0.86
N LEU A 92 -10.64 -8.05 -0.43
CA LEU A 92 -11.71 -7.22 -1.00
C LEU A 92 -13.04 -7.39 -0.25
N LYS A 93 -13.49 -8.63 -0.03
CA LYS A 93 -14.76 -8.90 0.70
C LYS A 93 -14.75 -8.39 2.13
N ARG A 94 -13.59 -8.41 2.77
CA ARG A 94 -13.41 -7.92 4.14
C ARG A 94 -13.34 -6.40 4.19
N ARG A 95 -12.78 -5.75 3.17
CA ARG A 95 -12.36 -4.34 3.20
C ARG A 95 -13.18 -3.40 2.33
N VAL A 96 -13.90 -3.89 1.32
CA VAL A 96 -14.69 -3.06 0.41
C VAL A 96 -16.17 -3.26 0.70
N LEU A 97 -16.92 -2.16 0.75
CA LEU A 97 -18.37 -2.18 0.92
C LEU A 97 -19.06 -2.74 -0.34
N PRO A 98 -20.23 -3.37 -0.21
CA PRO A 98 -21.05 -3.73 -1.36
C PRO A 98 -21.42 -2.52 -2.23
N GLU A 99 -21.81 -2.76 -3.48
CA GLU A 99 -22.18 -1.72 -4.47
C GLU A 99 -21.04 -0.74 -4.83
N THR A 100 -19.78 -1.08 -4.50
CA THR A 100 -18.59 -0.34 -4.93
C THR A 100 -18.21 -0.70 -6.37
N LEU A 101 -17.82 0.29 -7.17
CA LEU A 101 -17.13 0.06 -8.44
C LEU A 101 -15.64 -0.19 -8.14
N ILE A 102 -15.15 -1.40 -8.44
CA ILE A 102 -13.75 -1.74 -8.26
C ILE A 102 -13.02 -1.62 -9.61
N ILE A 103 -11.88 -0.93 -9.61
CA ILE A 103 -10.98 -0.81 -10.77
C ILE A 103 -9.67 -1.52 -10.41
N SER A 104 -9.23 -2.43 -11.26
CA SER A 104 -8.03 -3.27 -11.08
C SER A 104 -7.38 -3.50 -12.44
N ASP A 105 -6.06 -3.69 -12.45
CA ASP A 105 -5.27 -4.09 -13.64
C ASP A 105 -5.05 -5.61 -13.75
N MET A 106 -5.34 -6.36 -12.68
CA MET A 106 -5.47 -7.83 -12.64
C MET A 106 -6.24 -8.48 -13.81
#